data_AF-A0A1A8XCG3-F1
#
_entry.id   AF-A0A1A8XCG3-F1
#
_cell.length_a   1.000
_cell.length_b   1.000
_cell.length_c   1.000
_cell.angle_alpha   90.00
_cell.angle_beta   90.00
_cell.angle_gamma   90.00
#
_symmetry.space_group_name_H-M   'P 1'
#
loop_
_entity.id
_entity.type
_entity.pdbx_description
1 polymer ?
#
loop_
_entity_poly.entity_id
_entity_poly.type
_entity_poly.pdbx_seq_one_letter_code
_entity_poly.pdbx_strand_id
1 'polypeptide(L)'
;MVEKPPEKQTIFENFENTNFSNDEDTLSFLKDLNEQYNDLYNYGCLLEKAHKYASMIFSSGKHYICGYLNDWVNKKKQEHTSNGINCQYAELWEQYIEKLWIQLLQKADPPNWCSRTKLRTLKRRFHKFLNKNERIRNNIYKYVPQKLLDYSENMDTHQIDETINLSYLSSHNS
;
A
#
# COMPACT_ATOMS: atom_id res chain seq x y z
N MET A 1 -4.08 -17.00 38.37
CA MET A 1 -3.47 -15.67 38.18
C MET A 1 -3.40 -15.44 36.68
N VAL A 2 -4.02 -14.38 36.16
CA VAL A 2 -3.93 -14.06 34.72
C VAL A 2 -2.58 -13.39 34.50
N GLU A 3 -1.69 -14.06 33.75
CA GLU A 3 -0.37 -13.55 33.42
C GLU A 3 -0.53 -12.25 32.61
N LYS A 4 0.12 -11.17 33.05
CA LYS A 4 0.03 -9.87 32.37
C LYS A 4 0.69 -9.99 30.99
N PRO A 5 0.11 -9.44 29.91
CA PRO A 5 0.76 -9.45 28.61
C PRO A 5 2.15 -8.81 28.66
N PRO A 6 3.14 -9.35 27.92
CA PRO A 6 4.45 -8.73 27.77
C PRO A 6 4.35 -7.31 27.23
N GLU A 7 5.38 -6.51 27.46
CA GLU A 7 5.45 -5.17 26.90
C GLU A 7 5.43 -5.22 25.37
N LYS A 8 4.56 -4.39 24.78
CA LYS A 8 4.31 -4.37 23.33
C LYS A 8 5.59 -4.13 22.52
N GLN A 9 6.51 -3.32 23.03
CA GLN A 9 7.77 -3.00 22.37
C GLN A 9 8.67 -4.23 22.25
N THR A 10 8.76 -5.07 23.29
CA THR A 10 9.50 -6.33 23.25
C THR A 10 8.93 -7.29 22.20
N ILE A 11 7.61 -7.33 22.06
CA ILE A 11 6.97 -8.15 21.03
C ILE A 11 7.30 -7.64 19.61
N PHE A 12 7.38 -6.32 19.43
CA PHE A 12 7.75 -5.73 18.14
C PHE A 12 9.18 -6.08 17.77
N GLU A 13 10.11 -6.04 18.73
CA GLU A 13 11.49 -6.48 18.53
C GLU A 13 11.56 -7.96 18.15
N ASN A 14 10.72 -8.81 18.75
CA ASN A 14 10.63 -10.22 18.36
C ASN A 14 10.12 -10.42 16.94
N PHE A 15 9.17 -9.59 16.47
CA PHE A 15 8.72 -9.63 15.07
C PHE A 15 9.84 -9.28 14.10
N GLU A 16 10.75 -8.39 14.47
CA GLU A 16 11.86 -7.94 13.62
C GLU A 16 13.05 -8.91 13.63
N ASN A 17 13.29 -9.59 14.76
CA ASN A 17 14.49 -10.40 14.97
C ASN A 17 14.24 -11.92 14.94
N THR A 18 13.04 -12.36 14.62
CA THR A 18 12.74 -13.80 14.59
C THR A 18 13.50 -14.53 13.49
N ASN A 19 13.87 -15.79 13.76
CA ASN A 19 14.66 -16.64 12.88
C ASN A 19 13.83 -17.44 11.86
N PHE A 20 12.53 -17.14 11.73
CA PHE A 20 11.71 -17.77 10.69
C PHE A 20 12.26 -17.44 9.29
N SER A 21 12.21 -18.43 8.40
CA SER A 21 12.46 -18.23 6.98
C SER A 21 11.19 -17.80 6.25
N ASN A 22 11.37 -17.13 5.12
CA ASN A 22 10.29 -16.84 4.19
C ASN A 22 9.99 -18.08 3.34
N ASP A 23 8.72 -18.33 3.03
CA ASP A 23 8.34 -19.41 2.13
C ASP A 23 8.53 -18.98 0.67
N GLU A 24 8.76 -19.96 -0.21
CA GLU A 24 9.00 -19.70 -1.65
C GLU A 24 7.84 -18.94 -2.30
N ASP A 25 6.61 -19.26 -1.92
CA ASP A 25 5.41 -18.56 -2.41
C ASP A 25 5.44 -17.06 -2.08
N THR A 26 5.91 -16.69 -0.87
CA THR A 26 6.03 -15.30 -0.45
C THR A 26 7.13 -14.58 -1.23
N LEU A 27 8.28 -15.24 -1.40
CA LEU A 27 9.39 -14.70 -2.19
C LEU A 27 8.99 -14.48 -3.65
N SER A 28 8.24 -15.43 -4.23
CA SER A 28 7.70 -15.33 -5.58
C SER A 28 6.70 -14.18 -5.71
N PHE A 29 5.77 -14.04 -4.77
CA PHE A 29 4.80 -12.92 -4.74
C PHE A 29 5.47 -11.55 -4.65
N LEU A 30 6.58 -11.44 -3.93
CA LEU A 30 7.30 -10.18 -3.73
C LEU A 30 8.38 -9.92 -4.79
N LYS A 31 8.64 -10.85 -5.71
CA LYS A 31 9.76 -10.79 -6.66
C LYS A 31 9.81 -9.48 -7.45
N ASP A 32 8.65 -8.97 -7.86
CA ASP A 32 8.52 -7.74 -8.65
C ASP A 32 8.97 -6.47 -7.88
N LEU A 33 9.09 -6.54 -6.56
CA LEU A 33 9.55 -5.43 -5.72
C LEU A 33 11.07 -5.36 -5.55
N ASN A 34 11.79 -6.45 -5.81
CA ASN A 34 13.17 -6.65 -5.36
C ASN A 34 14.18 -5.65 -5.98
N GLU A 35 13.82 -4.99 -7.08
CA GLU A 35 14.70 -4.05 -7.79
C GLU A 35 14.32 -2.59 -7.56
N GLN A 36 13.03 -2.25 -7.62
CA GLN A 36 12.56 -0.85 -7.58
C GLN A 36 12.08 -0.41 -6.18
N TYR A 37 11.65 -1.36 -5.33
CA TYR A 37 11.02 -1.09 -4.05
C TYR A 37 11.53 -2.06 -2.98
N ASN A 38 12.86 -2.13 -2.84
CA ASN A 38 13.54 -3.07 -1.95
C ASN A 38 13.09 -2.93 -0.48
N ASP A 39 12.79 -1.72 -0.03
CA ASP A 39 12.19 -1.45 1.27
C ASP A 39 10.83 -2.13 1.45
N LEU A 40 9.96 -2.12 0.43
CA LEU A 40 8.68 -2.81 0.48
C LEU A 40 8.84 -4.34 0.40
N TYR A 41 9.79 -4.81 -0.40
CA TYR A 41 10.19 -6.22 -0.44
C TYR A 41 10.60 -6.70 0.97
N ASN A 42 11.47 -5.95 1.64
CA ASN A 42 11.92 -6.24 3.00
C ASN A 42 10.78 -6.24 4.01
N TYR A 43 9.81 -5.31 3.89
CA TYR A 43 8.62 -5.33 4.73
C TYR A 43 7.75 -6.56 4.50
N GLY A 44 7.60 -7.01 3.25
CA GLY A 44 6.87 -8.24 2.94
C GLY A 44 7.53 -9.46 3.58
N CYS A 45 8.85 -9.57 3.45
CA CYS A 45 9.62 -10.63 4.09
C CYS A 45 9.49 -10.61 5.62
N LEU A 46 9.62 -9.43 6.24
CA LEU A 46 9.44 -9.27 7.68
C LEU A 46 8.02 -9.63 8.14
N LEU A 47 7.01 -9.27 7.35
CA LEU A 47 5.62 -9.57 7.69
C LEU A 47 5.37 -11.08 7.81
N GLU A 48 5.85 -11.88 6.86
CA GLU A 48 5.66 -13.33 6.94
C GLU A 48 6.34 -13.93 8.17
N LYS A 49 7.57 -13.50 8.46
CA LYS A 49 8.30 -13.95 9.65
C LYS A 49 7.57 -13.59 10.94
N ALA A 50 7.10 -12.35 11.04
CA ALA A 50 6.30 -11.86 12.16
C ALA A 50 4.97 -12.63 12.28
N HIS A 51 4.33 -12.94 11.15
CA HIS A 51 3.10 -13.72 11.10
C HIS A 51 3.31 -15.15 11.63
N LYS A 52 4.39 -15.84 11.22
CA LYS A 52 4.74 -17.18 11.73
C LYS A 52 4.97 -17.17 13.24
N TYR A 53 5.75 -16.21 13.73
CA TYR A 53 5.95 -16.02 15.17
C TYR A 53 4.62 -15.76 15.90
N ALA A 54 3.81 -14.84 15.40
CA ALA A 54 2.55 -14.46 16.02
C ALA A 54 1.54 -15.61 16.04
N SER A 55 1.47 -16.41 14.96
CA SER A 55 0.63 -17.60 14.86
C SER A 55 1.02 -18.64 15.92
N MET A 56 2.31 -18.90 16.10
CA MET A 56 2.80 -19.82 17.15
C MET A 56 2.38 -19.36 18.56
N ILE A 57 2.54 -18.06 18.85
CA ILE A 57 2.13 -17.49 20.12
C ILE A 57 0.61 -17.57 20.29
N PHE A 58 -0.17 -17.28 19.25
CA PHE A 58 -1.62 -17.37 19.28
C PHE A 58 -2.10 -18.79 19.62
N SER A 59 -1.51 -19.80 18.98
CA SER A 59 -1.83 -21.22 19.23
C SER A 59 -1.49 -21.67 20.66
N SER A 60 -0.59 -20.96 21.36
CA SER A 60 -0.35 -21.15 22.80
C SER A 60 -1.41 -20.53 23.73
N GLY A 61 -2.51 -20.00 23.16
CA GLY A 61 -3.61 -19.35 23.90
C GLY A 61 -3.42 -17.85 24.13
N LYS A 62 -2.34 -17.25 23.61
CA LYS A 62 -1.99 -15.84 23.83
C LYS A 62 -2.60 -14.95 22.75
N HIS A 63 -3.94 -14.84 22.75
CA HIS A 63 -4.70 -14.15 21.70
C HIS A 63 -4.41 -12.63 21.56
N TYR A 64 -3.83 -12.00 22.58
CA TYR A 64 -3.40 -10.58 22.52
C TYR A 64 -2.42 -10.31 21.37
N ILE A 65 -1.69 -11.33 20.91
CA ILE A 65 -0.67 -11.21 19.88
C ILE A 65 -1.23 -10.71 18.54
N CYS A 66 -2.49 -11.01 18.22
CA CYS A 66 -3.12 -10.51 17.02
C CYS A 66 -3.28 -8.97 17.04
N GLY A 67 -3.59 -8.40 18.21
CA GLY A 67 -3.65 -6.95 18.39
C GLY A 67 -2.28 -6.31 18.17
N TYR A 68 -1.23 -6.93 18.73
CA TYR A 68 0.14 -6.43 18.57
C TYR A 68 0.64 -6.54 17.14
N LEU A 69 0.35 -7.64 16.43
CA LEU A 69 0.72 -7.79 15.03
C LEU A 69 0.02 -6.72 14.16
N ASN A 70 -1.26 -6.46 14.39
CA ASN A 70 -1.99 -5.39 13.71
C ASN A 70 -1.37 -4.01 13.92
N ASP A 71 -1.04 -3.70 15.17
CA ASP A 71 -0.44 -2.42 15.54
C ASP A 71 0.95 -2.27 14.92
N TRP A 72 1.74 -3.34 14.89
CA TRP A 72 3.05 -3.36 14.26
C TRP A 72 2.95 -3.08 12.76
N VAL A 73 2.07 -3.78 12.02
CA VAL A 73 1.85 -3.54 10.59
C VAL A 73 1.35 -2.11 10.34
N ASN A 74 0.46 -1.59 11.19
CA ASN A 74 -0.01 -0.20 11.09
C ASN A 74 1.13 0.81 11.30
N LYS A 75 2.04 0.56 12.26
CA LYS A 75 3.22 1.40 12.49
C LYS A 75 4.16 1.38 11.28
N LYS A 76 4.49 0.20 10.76
CA LYS A 76 5.34 0.06 9.56
C LYS A 76 4.74 0.76 8.33
N LYS A 77 3.41 0.67 8.15
CA LYS A 77 2.71 1.42 7.10
C LYS A 77 2.88 2.93 7.24
N GLN A 78 2.72 3.45 8.46
CA GLN A 78 2.86 4.88 8.71
C GLN A 78 4.29 5.36 8.44
N GLU A 79 5.29 4.60 8.85
CA GLU A 79 6.70 4.88 8.59
C GLU A 79 6.99 4.91 7.08
N HIS A 80 6.57 3.87 6.35
CA HIS A 80 6.83 3.74 4.91
C HIS A 80 6.08 4.79 4.05
N THR A 81 4.86 5.15 4.43
CA THR A 81 4.01 6.07 3.63
C THR A 81 4.14 7.54 4.03
N SER A 82 5.06 7.87 4.94
CA SER A 82 5.14 9.18 5.59
C SER A 82 3.77 9.61 6.15
N ASN A 83 3.15 8.73 6.93
CA ASN A 83 1.79 8.88 7.47
C ASN A 83 0.71 9.13 6.38
N GLY A 84 0.83 8.40 5.27
CA GLY A 84 -0.09 8.49 4.12
C GLY A 84 -0.01 9.81 3.36
N ILE A 85 1.12 10.51 3.42
CA ILE A 85 1.40 11.68 2.56
C ILE A 85 1.85 11.19 1.18
N ASN A 86 2.72 10.17 1.13
CA ASN A 86 3.15 9.60 -0.12
C ASN A 86 2.08 8.61 -0.64
N CYS A 87 1.33 9.07 -1.64
CA CYS A 87 0.21 8.31 -2.21
C CYS A 87 0.68 7.07 -2.99
N GLN A 88 1.83 7.15 -3.68
CA GLN A 88 2.37 6.02 -4.43
C GLN A 88 2.78 4.88 -3.49
N TYR A 89 3.53 5.18 -2.42
CA TYR A 89 3.89 4.17 -1.42
C TYR A 89 2.68 3.63 -0.67
N ALA A 90 1.64 4.45 -0.45
CA ALA A 90 0.39 3.98 0.14
C ALA A 90 -0.33 2.96 -0.76
N GLU A 91 -0.32 3.17 -2.08
CA GLU A 91 -0.89 2.24 -3.04
C GLU A 91 -0.09 0.94 -3.10
N LEU A 92 1.24 1.02 -3.21
CA LEU A 92 2.11 -0.14 -3.21
C LEU A 92 1.95 -0.99 -1.93
N TRP A 93 1.79 -0.35 -0.78
CA TRP A 93 1.51 -1.04 0.48
C TRP A 93 0.20 -1.85 0.42
N GLU A 94 -0.88 -1.28 -0.11
CA GLU A 94 -2.16 -1.99 -0.26
C GLU A 94 -2.05 -3.14 -1.28
N GLN A 95 -1.28 -2.95 -2.35
CA GLN A 95 -1.11 -3.96 -3.40
C GLN A 95 -0.29 -5.15 -2.95
N TYR A 96 0.75 -4.95 -2.13
CA TYR A 96 1.68 -6.01 -1.76
C TYR A 96 1.50 -6.46 -0.31
N ILE A 97 1.61 -5.56 0.66
CA ILE A 97 1.65 -5.94 2.08
C ILE A 97 0.27 -6.38 2.58
N GLU A 98 -0.79 -5.65 2.23
CA GLU A 98 -2.15 -6.01 2.65
C GLU A 98 -2.67 -7.25 1.91
N LYS A 99 -2.26 -7.48 0.66
CA LYS A 99 -2.57 -8.74 -0.05
C LYS A 99 -1.82 -9.93 0.53
N LEU A 100 -0.52 -9.76 0.82
CA LEU A 100 0.30 -10.80 1.45
C LEU A 100 -0.29 -11.22 2.80
N TRP A 101 -0.72 -10.25 3.63
CA TRP A 101 -1.41 -10.54 4.90
C TRP A 101 -2.61 -11.49 4.70
N ILE A 102 -3.45 -11.22 3.69
CA ILE A 102 -4.63 -12.05 3.42
C ILE A 102 -4.23 -13.46 3.01
N GLN A 103 -3.22 -13.60 2.15
CA GLN A 103 -2.72 -14.91 1.72
C GLN A 103 -2.16 -15.72 2.90
N LEU A 104 -1.39 -15.07 3.79
CA LEU A 104 -0.83 -15.70 4.98
C LEU A 104 -1.92 -16.18 5.93
N LEU A 105 -2.98 -15.39 6.15
CA LEU A 105 -4.12 -15.79 6.99
C LEU A 105 -4.90 -16.97 6.44
N GLN A 106 -5.05 -17.05 5.11
CA GLN A 106 -5.76 -18.14 4.45
C GLN A 106 -5.00 -19.46 4.55
N LYS A 107 -3.67 -19.39 4.51
CA LYS A 107 -2.76 -20.55 4.64
C LYS A 107 -2.50 -20.96 6.10
N ALA A 108 -2.81 -20.10 7.06
CA ALA A 108 -2.56 -20.35 8.47
C ALA A 108 -3.44 -21.46 9.04
N ASP A 109 -2.97 -22.08 10.13
CA ASP A 109 -3.75 -23.01 10.93
C ASP A 109 -3.76 -22.55 12.41
N PRO A 110 -4.92 -22.15 12.97
CA PRO A 110 -6.22 -22.08 12.31
C PRO A 110 -6.32 -20.92 11.30
N PRO A 111 -7.11 -21.07 10.22
CA PRO A 111 -7.24 -20.02 9.21
C PRO A 111 -7.95 -18.79 9.79
N ASN A 112 -7.57 -17.61 9.30
CA ASN A 112 -8.15 -16.32 9.72
C ASN A 112 -8.05 -16.02 11.23
N TRP A 113 -7.07 -16.59 11.92
CA TRP A 113 -6.86 -16.42 13.37
C TRP A 113 -6.64 -14.94 13.79
N CYS A 114 -6.20 -14.08 12.87
CA CYS A 114 -6.01 -12.65 13.14
C CYS A 114 -6.60 -11.73 12.08
N SER A 115 -7.79 -11.18 12.34
CA SER A 115 -8.42 -10.21 11.45
C SER A 115 -7.60 -8.91 11.34
N ARG A 116 -7.40 -8.44 10.10
CA ARG A 116 -6.69 -7.19 9.80
C ARG A 116 -7.52 -5.96 10.20
N THR A 117 -7.00 -5.14 11.10
CA THR A 117 -7.58 -3.86 11.53
C THR A 117 -6.76 -2.69 11.00
N LYS A 118 -7.19 -2.14 9.87
CA LYS A 118 -6.54 -0.97 9.25
C LYS A 118 -6.88 0.30 10.05
N LEU A 119 -5.90 1.19 10.24
CA LEU A 119 -6.19 2.56 10.67
C LEU A 119 -7.15 3.22 9.66
N ARG A 120 -8.29 3.75 10.14
CA ARG A 120 -9.36 4.35 9.29
C ARG A 120 -8.95 5.62 8.52
N THR A 121 -7.67 6.01 8.54
CA THR A 121 -7.18 7.28 8.00
C THR A 121 -7.06 7.33 6.47
N LEU A 122 -6.83 6.21 5.78
CA LEU A 122 -6.64 6.22 4.32
C LEU A 122 -7.93 6.13 3.50
N LYS A 123 -8.97 5.42 3.95
CA LYS A 123 -10.18 5.21 3.15
C LYS A 123 -10.89 6.53 2.79
N ARG A 124 -10.92 7.49 3.72
CA ARG A 124 -11.45 8.84 3.47
C ARG A 124 -10.57 9.66 2.52
N ARG A 125 -9.23 9.52 2.58
CA ARG A 125 -8.31 10.22 1.67
C ARG A 125 -8.38 9.65 0.25
N PHE A 126 -8.42 8.33 0.09
CA PHE A 126 -8.59 7.68 -1.22
C PHE A 126 -9.93 8.05 -1.86
N HIS A 127 -11.05 7.99 -1.13
CA HIS A 127 -12.34 8.45 -1.67
C HIS A 127 -12.31 9.93 -2.07
N LYS A 128 -11.63 10.78 -1.30
CA LYS A 128 -11.50 12.21 -1.64
C LYS A 128 -10.60 12.43 -2.87
N PHE A 129 -9.55 11.64 -3.03
CA PHE A 129 -8.64 11.69 -4.19
C PHE A 129 -9.34 11.20 -5.46
N LEU A 130 -10.00 10.03 -5.42
CA LEU A 130 -10.76 9.51 -6.55
C LEU A 130 -11.86 10.48 -6.99
N ASN A 131 -12.63 11.03 -6.04
CA ASN A 131 -13.70 11.98 -6.33
C ASN A 131 -13.14 13.33 -6.86
N LYS A 132 -11.94 13.75 -6.43
CA LYS A 132 -11.28 14.94 -6.98
C LYS A 132 -10.82 14.70 -8.43
N ASN A 133 -10.24 13.55 -8.73
CA ASN A 133 -9.79 13.20 -10.08
C ASN A 133 -10.96 13.00 -11.04
N GLU A 134 -12.06 12.40 -10.58
CA GLU A 134 -13.30 12.25 -11.36
C GLU A 134 -13.92 13.62 -11.70
N ARG A 135 -13.96 14.55 -10.74
CA ARG A 135 -14.42 15.93 -10.99
C ARG A 135 -13.52 16.69 -11.98
N ILE A 136 -12.20 16.54 -11.85
CA ILE A 136 -11.24 17.17 -12.77
C ILE A 136 -11.44 16.60 -14.18
N ARG A 137 -11.56 15.27 -14.32
CA ARG A 137 -11.85 14.60 -15.59
C ARG A 137 -13.16 15.11 -16.19
N ASN A 138 -14.26 15.07 -15.46
CA ASN A 138 -15.56 15.50 -15.98
C ASN A 138 -15.61 16.98 -16.38
N ASN A 139 -14.84 17.84 -15.70
CA ASN A 139 -14.75 19.25 -16.06
C ASN A 139 -13.81 19.49 -17.25
N ILE A 140 -12.68 18.78 -17.38
CA ILE A 140 -11.75 18.95 -18.51
C ILE A 140 -12.37 18.42 -19.81
N TYR A 141 -13.04 17.27 -19.78
CA TYR A 141 -13.66 16.68 -20.98
C TYR A 141 -14.81 17.54 -21.56
N LYS A 142 -15.33 18.50 -20.78
CA LYS A 142 -16.36 19.44 -21.23
C LYS A 142 -15.78 20.60 -22.06
N TYR A 143 -14.48 20.91 -21.92
CA TYR A 143 -13.86 22.10 -22.48
C TYR A 143 -12.66 21.82 -23.40
N VAL A 144 -12.22 20.57 -23.54
CA VAL A 144 -11.13 20.19 -24.45
C VAL A 144 -11.71 19.79 -25.83
N PRO A 145 -11.34 20.47 -26.93
CA PRO A 145 -11.76 20.09 -28.27
C PRO A 145 -11.30 18.65 -28.61
N GLN A 146 -12.18 17.86 -29.23
CA GLN A 146 -11.92 16.45 -29.61
C GLN A 146 -10.61 16.24 -30.39
N LYS A 147 -10.10 17.24 -31.11
CA LYS A 147 -8.82 17.17 -31.83
C LYS A 147 -7.57 16.99 -30.95
N LEU A 148 -7.64 17.32 -29.66
CA LEU A 148 -6.53 17.09 -28.71
C LEU A 148 -6.51 15.66 -28.16
N LEU A 149 -7.61 14.91 -28.31
CA LEU A 149 -7.73 13.56 -27.77
C LEU A 149 -7.22 12.47 -28.72
N ASP A 150 -7.00 12.79 -30.00
CA ASP A 150 -6.47 11.85 -31.02
C ASP A 150 -4.94 11.77 -31.07
N TYR A 151 -4.21 12.55 -30.24
CA TYR A 151 -2.74 12.48 -30.20
C TYR A 151 -2.27 11.48 -29.14
N SER A 152 -1.86 10.28 -29.58
CA SER A 152 -1.43 9.16 -28.74
C SER A 152 0.06 9.21 -28.35
N GLU A 153 0.30 9.05 -27.04
CA GLU A 153 1.43 8.46 -26.28
C GLU A 153 2.92 8.68 -26.65
N ASN A 154 3.29 9.27 -27.80
CA ASN A 154 4.71 9.43 -28.18
C ASN A 154 5.03 10.77 -28.87
N MET A 155 4.40 11.88 -28.49
CA MET A 155 4.69 13.18 -29.11
C MET A 155 5.47 14.13 -28.19
N ASP A 156 6.51 14.71 -28.77
CA ASP A 156 7.51 15.57 -28.12
C ASP A 156 6.84 16.84 -27.55
N THR A 157 7.14 17.17 -26.29
CA THR A 157 6.45 18.23 -25.52
C THR A 157 6.58 19.61 -26.17
N HIS A 158 7.59 19.82 -27.00
CA HIS A 158 7.80 21.06 -27.74
C HIS A 158 6.71 21.37 -28.80
N GLN A 159 6.10 20.34 -29.40
CA GLN A 159 5.03 20.54 -30.41
C GLN A 159 3.69 20.92 -29.78
N ILE A 160 3.48 20.57 -28.51
CA ILE A 160 2.26 20.90 -27.77
C ILE A 160 2.19 22.40 -27.49
N ASP A 161 3.30 23.01 -27.10
CA ASP A 161 3.37 24.45 -26.78
C ASP A 161 3.12 25.34 -28.01
N GLU A 162 3.65 24.97 -29.19
CA GLU A 162 3.38 25.71 -30.43
C GLU A 162 1.90 25.65 -30.83
N THR A 163 1.26 24.50 -30.64
CA THR A 163 -0.15 24.28 -31.03
C THR A 163 -1.11 25.04 -30.11
N ILE A 164 -0.83 25.06 -28.80
CA ILE A 164 -1.60 25.84 -27.82
C ILE A 164 -1.51 27.33 -28.15
N ASN A 165 -0.32 27.83 -28.50
CA ASN A 165 -0.12 29.24 -28.85
C ASN A 165 -0.90 29.65 -30.11
N LEU A 166 -0.94 28.80 -31.14
CA LEU A 166 -1.69 29.07 -32.38
C LEU A 166 -3.20 29.12 -32.14
N SER A 167 -3.72 28.24 -31.28
CA SER A 167 -5.15 28.21 -30.93
C SER A 167 -5.59 29.45 -30.13
N TYR A 168 -4.71 29.98 -29.28
CA TYR A 168 -4.99 31.19 -28.49
C TYR A 168 -5.06 32.43 -29.39
N LEU A 169 -4.12 32.57 -30.33
CA LEU A 169 -4.08 33.68 -31.29
C LEU A 169 -5.27 33.68 -32.26
N SER A 170 -5.78 32.51 -32.63
CA SER A 170 -7.00 32.38 -33.45
C SER A 170 -8.26 32.89 -32.73
N SER A 171 -8.31 32.85 -31.40
CA SER A 171 -9.49 33.24 -30.62
C SER A 171 -9.56 34.75 -30.30
N HIS A 172 -8.53 35.51 -30.64
CA HIS A 172 -8.45 36.96 -30.42
C HIS A 172 -8.58 37.81 -31.69
N ASN A 173 -8.74 37.19 -32.85
CA ASN A 173 -8.88 37.88 -34.15
C ASN A 173 -10.19 37.53 -34.89
N SER A 174 -11.29 37.26 -34.17
CA SER A 174 -12.64 37.11 -34.77
C SER A 174 -13.67 37.96 -34.06
#